data_AF-A0AAW1YH79-F1
#
_entry.id   AF-A0AAW1YH79-F1
#
_cell.length_a   1.000
_cell.length_b   1.000
_cell.length_c   1.000
_cell.angle_alpha   90.00
_cell.angle_beta   90.00
_cell.angle_gamma   90.00
#
_symmetry.space_group_name_H-M   'P 1'
#
loop_
_entity.id
_entity.type
_entity.pdbx_description
1 polymer ?
#
loop_
_entity_poly.entity_id
_entity_poly.type
_entity_poly.pdbx_seq_one_letter_code
_entity_poly.pdbx_strand_id
1 'polypeptide(L)'
;MASNAIAIPFVVTQEEVNLFHAIDRELYTILAILLCRDPVESMQVMALWLWLEREGFRNVVKRMLSLPLILINELADETVTCLNCINGTLFSFLSESHDIPLLQAFMAEEISIQFFHENRQRAAEGVTKAGHTVCIKALGDIMIQAIQRNIAHQNSTPTNQSQVMLSPPNIRHPPPVPPPDRTMFLTFSKGYPVHEFEVRHFFTRAYGDCIESLQMQEVQPCEQALFARVVFYSATTIEAILNGMSKAKFTINGKHVWVRKFVARRTSPSMLPPMMWPQNLPVSSIS
;
A
#
# COMPACT_ATOMS: atom_id res chain seq x y z
N MET A 1 15.97 22.41 63.41
CA MET A 1 15.33 22.75 62.13
C MET A 1 15.74 21.69 61.12
N ALA A 2 14.89 20.69 60.88
CA ALA A 2 15.13 19.67 59.86
C ALA A 2 14.47 20.15 58.57
N SER A 3 15.28 20.46 57.55
CA SER A 3 14.80 20.80 56.22
C SER A 3 14.27 19.53 55.55
N ASN A 4 12.94 19.39 55.48
CA ASN A 4 12.30 18.40 54.62
C ASN A 4 12.52 18.84 53.16
N ALA A 5 13.51 18.25 52.51
CA ALA A 5 13.62 18.28 51.06
C ALA A 5 12.43 17.49 50.50
N ILE A 6 11.44 18.21 49.97
CA ILE A 6 10.34 17.62 49.20
C ILE A 6 10.98 17.07 47.92
N ALA A 7 11.06 15.74 47.82
CA ALA A 7 11.40 15.08 46.57
C ALA A 7 10.31 15.44 45.56
N ILE A 8 10.66 16.29 44.59
CA ILE A 8 9.76 16.64 43.48
C ILE A 8 9.55 15.34 42.69
N PRO A 9 8.32 14.84 42.55
CA PRO A 9 8.08 13.65 41.74
C PRO A 9 8.52 13.95 40.31
N PHE A 10 9.43 13.14 39.79
CA PHE A 10 9.89 13.23 38.41
C PHE A 10 8.70 12.94 37.48
N VAL A 11 8.14 13.98 36.86
CA VAL A 11 7.05 13.86 35.90
C VAL A 11 7.68 13.68 34.52
N VAL A 12 7.63 12.46 33.99
CA VAL A 12 8.05 12.18 32.61
C VAL A 12 7.06 12.84 31.66
N THR A 13 7.55 13.67 30.73
CA THR A 13 6.70 14.33 29.73
C THR A 13 6.36 13.41 28.56
N GLN A 14 5.31 13.74 27.80
CA GLN A 14 4.97 12.98 26.60
C GLN A 14 6.05 13.11 25.51
N GLU A 15 6.74 14.25 25.39
CA GLU A 15 7.88 14.37 24.46
C GLU A 15 9.02 13.41 24.84
N GLU A 16 9.32 13.26 26.12
CA GLU A 16 10.35 12.33 26.59
C GLU A 16 9.98 10.88 26.28
N VAL A 17 8.72 10.51 26.48
CA VAL A 17 8.19 9.19 26.08
C VAL A 17 8.32 9.00 24.56
N ASN A 18 7.96 10.02 23.78
CA ASN A 18 8.04 9.95 22.32
C ASN A 18 9.48 9.81 21.82
N LEU A 19 10.42 10.53 22.42
CA LEU A 19 11.84 10.46 22.07
C LEU A 19 12.43 9.09 22.44
N PHE A 20 12.07 8.56 23.60
CA PHE A 20 12.50 7.22 24.03
C PHE A 20 12.01 6.13 23.07
N HIS A 21 10.79 6.27 22.53
CA HIS A 21 10.17 5.33 21.59
C HIS A 21 10.32 5.74 20.12
N ALA A 22 11.33 6.54 19.75
CA ALA A 22 11.47 7.07 18.40
C ALA A 22 11.50 5.99 17.30
N ILE A 23 12.23 4.89 17.54
CA ILE A 23 12.33 3.75 16.60
C ILE A 23 10.97 3.07 16.43
N ASP A 24 10.26 2.85 17.54
CA ASP A 24 8.93 2.22 17.54
C ASP A 24 7.92 3.09 16.79
N ARG A 25 7.99 4.42 17.01
CA ARG A 25 7.16 5.43 16.36
C ARG A 25 7.39 5.50 14.87
N GLU A 26 8.64 5.41 14.42
CA GLU A 26 8.99 5.39 13.00
C GLU A 26 8.38 4.17 12.31
N LEU A 27 8.55 2.98 12.88
CA LEU A 27 7.99 1.76 12.31
C LEU A 27 6.47 1.78 12.29
N TYR A 28 5.83 2.24 13.38
CA TYR A 28 4.38 2.32 13.44
C TYR A 28 3.83 3.35 12.44
N THR A 29 4.56 4.44 12.19
CA THR A 29 4.22 5.40 11.12
C THR A 29 4.27 4.74 9.75
N ILE A 30 5.30 3.91 9.49
CA ILE A 30 5.37 3.13 8.25
C ILE A 30 4.14 2.23 8.10
N LEU A 31 3.76 1.48 9.14
CA LEU A 31 2.60 0.59 9.09
C LEU A 31 1.27 1.34 8.90
N ALA A 32 0.96 2.28 9.80
CA ALA A 32 -0.36 2.91 9.88
C ALA A 32 -0.57 4.05 8.87
N ILE A 33 0.51 4.74 8.46
CA ILE A 33 0.43 5.92 7.59
C ILE A 33 0.93 5.62 6.18
N LEU A 34 2.13 5.03 6.02
CA LEU A 34 2.71 4.83 4.69
C LEU A 34 2.14 3.60 3.98
N LEU A 35 2.01 2.49 4.70
CA LEU A 35 1.40 1.25 4.20
C LEU A 35 -0.13 1.26 4.34
N CYS A 36 -0.70 2.26 5.03
CA CYS A 36 -2.14 2.41 5.26
C CYS A 36 -2.79 1.13 5.83
N ARG A 37 -2.08 0.38 6.68
CA ARG A 37 -2.66 -0.76 7.38
C ARG A 37 -3.67 -0.27 8.42
N ASP A 38 -4.59 -1.14 8.82
CA ASP A 38 -5.53 -0.82 9.88
C ASP A 38 -4.75 -0.37 11.14
N PRO A 39 -5.03 0.82 11.71
CA PRO A 39 -4.25 1.32 12.83
C PRO A 39 -4.35 0.43 14.07
N VAL A 40 -5.50 -0.21 14.31
CA VAL A 40 -5.70 -1.07 15.48
C VAL A 40 -4.95 -2.39 15.31
N GLU A 41 -5.04 -3.03 14.14
CA GLU A 41 -4.28 -4.23 13.81
C GLU A 41 -2.77 -3.95 13.84
N SER A 42 -2.33 -2.82 13.26
CA SER A 42 -0.93 -2.38 13.28
C SER A 42 -0.41 -2.20 14.71
N MET A 43 -1.28 -1.77 15.64
CA MET A 43 -0.95 -1.64 17.05
C MET A 43 -0.68 -3.00 17.70
N GLN A 44 -1.47 -4.02 17.34
CA GLN A 44 -1.30 -5.39 17.84
C GLN A 44 -0.02 -6.02 17.27
N VAL A 45 0.26 -5.76 16.00
CA VAL A 45 1.50 -6.17 15.32
C VAL A 45 2.74 -5.56 16.00
N MET A 46 2.73 -4.25 16.27
CA MET A 46 3.78 -3.59 17.06
C MET A 46 3.93 -4.19 18.47
N ALA A 47 2.81 -4.46 19.14
CA ALA A 47 2.81 -5.04 20.47
C ALA A 47 3.44 -6.44 20.50
N LEU A 48 3.24 -7.26 19.46
CA LEU A 48 3.89 -8.57 19.35
C LEU A 48 5.41 -8.43 19.22
N TRP A 49 5.88 -7.58 18.31
CA TRP A 49 7.33 -7.41 18.10
C TRP A 49 8.04 -6.85 19.33
N LEU A 50 7.44 -5.87 20.01
CA LEU A 50 7.97 -5.34 21.27
C LEU A 50 7.95 -6.36 22.40
N TRP A 51 6.95 -7.24 22.43
CA TRP A 51 6.95 -8.35 23.38
C TRP A 51 8.05 -9.36 23.08
N LEU A 52 8.28 -9.72 21.80
CA LEU A 52 9.38 -10.59 21.41
C LEU A 52 10.74 -10.02 21.84
N GLU A 53 10.96 -8.71 21.69
CA GLU A 53 12.20 -8.08 22.18
C GLU A 53 12.41 -8.26 23.69
N ARG A 54 11.33 -8.33 24.47
CA ARG A 54 11.39 -8.59 25.92
C ARG A 54 11.67 -10.05 26.25
N GLU A 55 11.21 -10.98 25.42
CA GLU A 55 11.50 -12.42 25.58
C GLU A 55 12.92 -12.79 25.13
N GLY A 56 13.63 -11.88 24.47
CA GLY A 56 15.04 -12.04 24.13
C GLY A 56 15.38 -11.88 22.65
N PHE A 57 14.38 -11.73 21.78
CA PHE A 57 14.58 -11.51 20.34
C PHE A 57 15.02 -10.07 20.08
N ARG A 58 16.33 -9.80 20.15
CA ARG A 58 16.83 -8.43 20.20
C ARG A 58 16.64 -7.66 18.88
N ASN A 59 16.29 -6.39 19.00
CA ASN A 59 16.27 -5.39 17.91
C ASN A 59 15.33 -5.76 16.75
N VAL A 60 14.24 -6.48 16.99
CA VAL A 60 13.22 -6.80 15.97
C VAL A 60 12.75 -5.54 15.25
N VAL A 61 12.33 -4.51 16.00
CA VAL A 61 11.79 -3.26 15.43
C VAL A 61 12.84 -2.56 14.57
N LYS A 62 14.05 -2.41 15.10
CA LYS A 62 15.17 -1.78 14.39
C LYS A 62 15.57 -2.56 13.12
N ARG A 63 15.59 -3.89 13.18
CA ARG A 63 15.89 -4.74 12.03
C ARG A 63 14.82 -4.62 10.95
N MET A 64 13.55 -4.49 11.33
CA MET A 64 12.50 -4.27 10.35
C MET A 64 12.61 -2.93 9.63
N LEU A 65 13.03 -1.86 10.32
CA LEU A 65 13.28 -0.57 9.66
C LEU A 65 14.40 -0.63 8.60
N SER A 66 15.27 -1.65 8.65
CA SER A 66 16.28 -1.85 7.62
C SER A 66 15.75 -2.56 6.36
N LEU A 67 14.49 -3.00 6.38
CA LEU A 67 13.86 -3.71 5.28
C LEU A 67 13.15 -2.76 4.31
N PRO A 68 13.04 -3.14 3.02
CA PRO A 68 12.12 -2.49 2.10
C PRO A 68 10.68 -2.56 2.61
N LEU A 69 9.88 -1.52 2.33
CA LEU A 69 8.47 -1.40 2.72
C LEU A 69 7.64 -2.66 2.38
N ILE A 70 7.95 -3.31 1.26
CA ILE A 70 7.29 -4.55 0.82
C ILE A 70 7.50 -5.67 1.84
N LEU A 71 8.74 -5.87 2.31
CA LEU A 71 9.04 -6.91 3.29
C LEU A 71 8.48 -6.58 4.66
N ILE A 72 8.43 -5.29 5.04
CA ILE A 72 7.75 -4.86 6.28
C ILE A 72 6.26 -5.22 6.22
N ASN A 73 5.61 -5.02 5.07
CA ASN A 73 4.19 -5.34 4.91
C ASN A 73 3.93 -6.86 4.95
N GLU A 74 4.72 -7.66 4.23
CA GLU A 74 4.56 -9.13 4.24
C GLU A 74 4.85 -9.72 5.63
N LEU A 75 5.87 -9.21 6.34
CA LEU A 75 6.13 -9.59 7.73
C LEU A 75 4.98 -9.20 8.67
N ALA A 76 4.33 -8.06 8.43
CA ALA A 76 3.14 -7.69 9.19
C ALA A 76 1.98 -8.67 8.94
N ASP A 77 1.77 -9.13 7.70
CA ASP A 77 0.73 -10.12 7.37
C ASP A 77 1.00 -11.49 8.03
N GLU A 78 2.24 -11.97 8.01
CA GLU A 78 2.62 -13.19 8.74
C GLU A 78 2.47 -13.01 10.26
N THR A 79 2.80 -11.82 10.78
CA THR A 79 2.64 -11.48 12.20
C THR A 79 1.16 -11.49 12.62
N VAL A 80 0.25 -11.02 11.78
CA VAL A 80 -1.21 -11.13 12.00
C VAL A 80 -1.65 -12.59 12.08
N THR A 81 -1.07 -13.47 11.27
CA THR A 81 -1.32 -14.92 11.35
C THR A 81 -0.90 -15.49 12.71
N CYS A 82 0.24 -15.06 13.25
CA CYS A 82 0.67 -15.43 14.61
C CYS A 82 -0.29 -14.90 15.69
N LEU A 83 -0.75 -13.66 15.58
CA LEU A 83 -1.70 -13.05 16.52
C LEU A 83 -3.04 -13.81 16.54
N ASN A 84 -3.53 -14.24 15.37
CA ASN A 84 -4.73 -15.06 15.28
C ASN A 84 -4.55 -16.45 15.91
N CYS A 85 -3.34 -17.02 15.81
CA CYS A 85 -2.99 -18.27 16.51
C CYS A 85 -3.02 -18.07 18.04
N ILE A 86 -2.40 -17.00 18.54
CA ILE A 86 -2.37 -16.66 19.97
C ILE A 86 -3.78 -16.44 20.53
N ASN A 87 -4.63 -15.74 19.78
CA ASN A 87 -6.01 -15.42 20.19
C ASN A 87 -6.98 -16.61 20.06
N GLY A 88 -6.54 -17.75 19.52
CA GLY A 88 -7.36 -18.95 19.38
C GLY A 88 -8.43 -18.87 18.28
N THR A 89 -8.47 -17.81 17.48
CA THR A 89 -9.43 -17.62 16.37
C THR A 89 -9.17 -18.55 15.18
N LEU A 90 -7.97 -19.12 15.08
CA LEU A 90 -7.52 -19.89 13.92
C LEU A 90 -7.75 -21.42 14.03
N PHE A 91 -8.16 -21.95 15.19
CA PHE A 91 -8.07 -23.39 15.48
C PHE A 91 -9.04 -24.27 14.67
N SER A 92 -10.12 -23.73 14.10
CA SER A 92 -11.01 -24.52 13.21
C SER A 92 -10.44 -24.79 11.80
N PHE A 93 -9.30 -24.18 11.42
CA PHE A 93 -8.77 -24.23 10.04
C PHE A 93 -7.34 -24.77 9.92
N LEU A 94 -6.65 -25.08 11.02
CA LEU A 94 -5.20 -25.31 11.07
C LEU A 94 -4.72 -26.71 10.66
N SER A 95 -5.52 -27.51 9.95
CA SER A 95 -5.12 -28.88 9.61
C SER A 95 -4.09 -28.96 8.49
N GLU A 96 -3.94 -27.95 7.61
CA GLU A 96 -3.01 -28.04 6.47
C GLU A 96 -2.39 -26.67 6.13
N SER A 97 -1.04 -26.61 6.11
CA SER A 97 -0.16 -25.63 5.45
C SER A 97 -0.31 -24.13 5.73
N HIS A 98 0.24 -23.63 6.84
CA HIS A 98 0.58 -22.20 6.94
C HIS A 98 1.92 -22.05 7.65
N ASP A 99 3.00 -22.02 6.89
CA ASP A 99 4.30 -21.63 7.40
C ASP A 99 4.35 -20.09 7.53
N ILE A 100 5.15 -19.59 8.46
CA ILE A 100 5.53 -18.17 8.57
C ILE A 100 6.97 -18.00 8.06
N PRO A 101 7.24 -18.29 6.77
CA PRO A 101 8.60 -18.45 6.27
C PRO A 101 9.39 -17.16 6.34
N LEU A 102 8.76 -16.00 6.14
CA LEU A 102 9.47 -14.72 6.22
C LEU A 102 9.80 -14.37 7.66
N LEU A 103 8.87 -14.59 8.60
CA LEU A 103 9.11 -14.36 10.02
C LEU A 103 10.13 -15.35 10.57
N GLN A 104 10.10 -16.62 10.15
CA GLN A 104 11.12 -17.62 10.45
C GLN A 104 12.49 -17.21 9.94
N ALA A 105 12.60 -16.87 8.66
CA ALA A 105 13.87 -16.41 8.07
C ALA A 105 14.36 -15.13 8.75
N PHE A 106 13.45 -14.21 9.08
CA PHE A 106 13.75 -12.98 9.78
C PHE A 106 14.18 -13.24 11.23
N MET A 107 13.67 -14.27 11.88
CA MET A 107 13.97 -14.61 13.28
C MET A 107 15.02 -15.73 13.41
N ALA A 108 15.76 -16.01 12.34
CA ALA A 108 16.78 -17.07 12.29
C ALA A 108 16.25 -18.44 12.79
N GLU A 109 15.03 -18.79 12.42
CA GLU A 109 14.32 -20.03 12.75
C GLU A 109 13.98 -20.23 14.24
N GLU A 110 14.25 -19.24 15.11
CA GLU A 110 13.92 -19.33 16.54
C GLU A 110 12.41 -19.24 16.81
N ILE A 111 11.63 -18.71 15.86
CA ILE A 111 10.19 -18.50 15.98
C ILE A 111 9.44 -19.40 14.99
N SER A 112 8.42 -20.11 15.47
CA SER A 112 7.51 -20.92 14.66
C SER A 112 6.05 -20.72 15.11
N ILE A 113 5.08 -21.14 14.31
CA ILE A 113 3.68 -21.20 14.77
C ILE A 113 3.55 -22.10 16.00
N GLN A 114 4.30 -23.20 16.05
CA GLN A 114 4.34 -24.10 17.19
C GLN A 114 4.81 -23.40 18.48
N PHE A 115 5.83 -22.54 18.38
CA PHE A 115 6.29 -21.73 19.51
C PHE A 115 5.16 -20.86 20.08
N PHE A 116 4.39 -20.18 19.22
CA PHE A 116 3.25 -19.37 19.67
C PHE A 116 2.11 -20.21 20.24
N HIS A 117 1.89 -21.41 19.70
CA HIS A 117 0.88 -22.33 20.22
C HIS A 117 1.24 -22.82 21.63
N GLU A 118 2.48 -23.28 21.82
CA GLU A 118 2.98 -23.77 23.12
C GLU A 118 2.99 -22.66 24.17
N ASN A 119 3.28 -21.42 23.76
CA ASN A 119 3.36 -20.26 24.64
C ASN A 119 2.13 -19.36 24.59
N ARG A 120 0.99 -19.84 24.04
CA ARG A 120 -0.17 -19.00 23.68
C ARG A 120 -0.64 -18.04 24.78
N GLN A 121 -0.73 -18.54 26.01
CA GLN A 121 -1.25 -17.76 27.13
C GLN A 121 -0.25 -16.67 27.53
N ARG A 122 1.03 -17.02 27.62
CA ARG A 122 2.12 -16.10 27.89
C ARG A 122 2.21 -15.03 26.80
N ALA A 123 2.09 -15.44 25.55
CA ALA A 123 2.11 -14.55 24.39
C ALA A 123 0.91 -13.59 24.41
N ALA A 124 -0.31 -14.09 24.64
CA ALA A 124 -1.51 -13.26 24.72
C ALA A 124 -1.42 -12.20 25.83
N GLU A 125 -0.99 -12.60 27.03
CA GLU A 125 -0.77 -11.71 28.17
C GLU A 125 0.34 -10.69 27.88
N GLY A 126 1.45 -11.15 27.27
CA GLY A 126 2.60 -10.33 26.89
C GLY A 126 2.26 -9.25 25.87
N VAL A 127 1.57 -9.63 24.79
CA VAL A 127 1.09 -8.73 23.73
C VAL A 127 0.11 -7.71 24.31
N THR A 128 -0.87 -8.15 25.09
CA THR A 128 -1.85 -7.25 25.71
C THR A 128 -1.16 -6.23 26.63
N LYS A 129 -0.21 -6.70 27.45
CA LYS A 129 0.58 -5.84 28.33
C LYS A 129 1.43 -4.85 27.53
N ALA A 130 2.12 -5.29 26.47
CA ALA A 130 2.92 -4.42 25.61
C ALA A 130 2.04 -3.36 24.92
N GLY A 131 0.86 -3.75 24.44
CA GLY A 131 -0.14 -2.85 23.87
C GLY A 131 -0.53 -1.74 24.83
N HIS A 132 -0.98 -2.10 26.04
CA HIS A 132 -1.49 -1.14 27.02
C HIS A 132 -0.39 -0.27 27.66
N THR A 133 0.76 -0.86 27.96
CA THR A 133 1.81 -0.17 28.74
C THR A 133 2.75 0.64 27.89
N VAL A 134 2.96 0.26 26.62
CA VAL A 134 3.88 0.92 25.70
C VAL A 134 3.13 1.51 24.52
N CYS A 135 2.46 0.66 23.73
CA CYS A 135 2.00 1.07 22.40
C CYS A 135 0.96 2.20 22.47
N ILE A 136 -0.04 2.12 23.36
CA ILE A 136 -1.04 3.19 23.53
C ILE A 136 -0.37 4.52 23.95
N LYS A 137 0.61 4.47 24.85
CA LYS A 137 1.28 5.68 25.37
C LYS A 137 2.24 6.29 24.35
N ALA A 138 2.96 5.45 23.62
CA ALA A 138 4.02 5.87 22.72
C ALA A 138 3.55 6.13 21.29
N LEU A 139 2.44 5.50 20.87
CA LEU A 139 1.98 5.48 19.47
C LEU A 139 0.54 5.99 19.31
N GLY A 140 -0.14 6.32 20.42
CA GLY A 140 -1.56 6.67 20.42
C GLY A 140 -1.89 7.92 19.61
N ASP A 141 -1.02 8.92 19.61
CA ASP A 141 -1.15 10.12 18.79
C ASP A 141 -1.10 9.80 17.29
N ILE A 142 -0.18 8.94 16.86
CA ILE A 142 -0.06 8.47 15.47
C ILE A 142 -1.29 7.64 15.08
N MET A 143 -1.79 6.79 15.99
CA MET A 143 -3.02 6.02 15.77
C MET A 143 -4.22 6.94 15.57
N ILE A 144 -4.37 7.96 16.42
CA ILE A 144 -5.44 8.95 16.29
C ILE A 144 -5.31 9.69 14.95
N GLN A 145 -4.10 10.08 14.54
CA GLN A 145 -3.87 10.70 13.24
C GLN A 145 -4.27 9.77 12.08
N ALA A 146 -3.91 8.49 12.14
CA ALA A 146 -4.28 7.49 11.14
C ALA A 146 -5.81 7.30 11.08
N ILE A 147 -6.48 7.21 12.23
CA ILE A 147 -7.93 7.11 12.32
C ILE A 147 -8.60 8.39 11.80
N GLN A 148 -8.11 9.57 12.16
CA GLN A 148 -8.63 10.85 11.68
C GLN A 148 -8.47 11.01 10.18
N ARG A 149 -7.32 10.59 9.62
CA ARG A 149 -7.15 10.47 8.17
C ARG A 149 -8.24 9.58 7.58
N ASN A 150 -8.44 8.40 8.15
CA ASN A 150 -9.44 7.45 7.67
C ASN A 150 -10.88 8.01 7.75
N ILE A 151 -11.21 8.78 8.80
CA ILE A 151 -12.53 9.41 8.99
C ILE A 151 -12.72 10.66 8.13
N ALA A 152 -11.71 11.52 8.01
CA ALA A 152 -11.76 12.73 7.19
C ALA A 152 -12.01 12.40 5.71
N HIS A 153 -11.48 11.26 5.25
CA HIS A 153 -11.75 10.73 3.91
C HIS A 153 -13.18 10.17 3.71
N GLN A 154 -14.02 10.08 4.76
CA GLN A 154 -15.42 9.65 4.64
C GLN A 154 -16.45 10.80 4.49
N ASN A 155 -16.11 12.03 4.86
CA ASN A 155 -17.10 13.10 5.10
C ASN A 155 -17.13 14.26 4.07
N SER A 156 -16.55 14.15 2.87
CA SER A 156 -16.46 15.29 1.93
C SER A 156 -16.89 14.98 0.49
N THR A 157 -17.92 15.69 0.01
CA THR A 157 -18.34 15.91 -1.39
C THR A 157 -18.71 17.40 -1.52
N PRO A 158 -18.56 18.15 -2.66
CA PRO A 158 -18.81 17.68 -4.05
C PRO A 158 -18.02 18.35 -5.25
N THR A 159 -18.13 17.73 -6.44
CA THR A 159 -18.19 18.26 -7.86
C THR A 159 -17.01 18.89 -8.65
N ASN A 160 -16.74 18.25 -9.81
CA ASN A 160 -16.42 18.72 -11.19
C ASN A 160 -15.12 19.46 -11.59
N GLN A 161 -14.26 18.69 -12.28
CA GLN A 161 -13.63 18.90 -13.61
C GLN A 161 -12.92 20.22 -13.96
N SER A 162 -11.61 20.16 -14.21
CA SER A 162 -10.98 20.31 -15.55
C SER A 162 -9.45 20.15 -15.49
N GLN A 163 -8.90 19.54 -16.54
CA GLN A 163 -7.52 19.08 -16.74
C GLN A 163 -6.52 20.22 -17.00
N VAL A 164 -5.25 20.07 -16.55
CA VAL A 164 -4.05 20.39 -17.36
C VAL A 164 -2.87 19.53 -16.89
N MET A 165 -2.32 18.71 -17.78
CA MET A 165 -1.13 17.88 -17.57
C MET A 165 0.12 18.63 -18.03
N LEU A 166 1.14 18.71 -17.16
CA LEU A 166 2.48 19.19 -17.51
C LEU A 166 3.51 18.17 -17.03
N SER A 167 4.10 17.44 -17.98
CA SER A 167 5.24 16.54 -17.76
C SER A 167 6.57 17.26 -18.04
N PRO A 168 7.67 16.98 -17.30
CA PRO A 168 9.03 17.34 -17.71
C PRO A 168 9.75 16.19 -18.45
N PRO A 169 10.86 16.49 -19.16
CA PRO A 169 11.34 15.68 -20.28
C PRO A 169 12.53 14.75 -19.96
N ASN A 170 12.45 13.55 -20.57
CA ASN A 170 13.47 12.79 -21.33
C ASN A 170 14.81 12.37 -20.70
N ILE A 171 15.13 11.06 -20.81
CA ILE A 171 16.27 10.54 -21.59
C ILE A 171 16.14 9.00 -21.83
N ARG A 172 15.93 8.67 -23.12
CA ARG A 172 16.45 7.55 -23.97
C ARG A 172 16.20 6.07 -23.64
N HIS A 173 15.49 5.37 -24.55
CA HIS A 173 15.88 4.12 -25.28
C HIS A 173 14.85 3.84 -26.45
N PRO A 174 15.21 3.11 -27.55
CA PRO A 174 14.46 3.03 -28.82
C PRO A 174 13.19 2.11 -28.75
N PRO A 175 12.27 2.15 -29.75
CA PRO A 175 10.83 2.13 -29.49
C PRO A 175 10.32 0.74 -29.09
N PRO A 176 9.77 0.55 -27.88
CA PRO A 176 8.91 -0.57 -27.61
C PRO A 176 7.55 -0.31 -28.27
N VAL A 177 6.86 -1.38 -28.64
CA VAL A 177 5.44 -1.43 -29.04
C VAL A 177 4.64 -0.24 -28.49
N PRO A 178 3.84 0.48 -29.31
CA PRO A 178 3.13 1.67 -28.86
C PRO A 178 2.42 1.39 -27.54
N PRO A 179 2.55 2.26 -26.52
CA PRO A 179 1.95 2.07 -25.20
C PRO A 179 0.50 1.55 -25.24
N PRO A 180 -0.39 2.00 -26.17
CA PRO A 180 -1.75 1.48 -26.25
C PRO A 180 -1.88 -0.06 -26.34
N ASP A 181 -0.98 -0.75 -27.03
CA ASP A 181 -1.10 -2.20 -27.27
C ASP A 181 -0.63 -3.04 -26.08
N ARG A 182 0.14 -2.43 -25.18
CA ARG A 182 0.67 -3.01 -23.93
C ARG A 182 0.12 -2.29 -22.69
N THR A 183 -1.01 -1.60 -22.83
CA THR A 183 -1.71 -0.96 -21.71
C THR A 183 -2.95 -1.75 -21.31
N MET A 184 -3.14 -1.97 -20.01
CA MET A 184 -4.39 -2.41 -19.42
C MET A 184 -5.10 -1.27 -18.69
N PHE A 185 -6.42 -1.32 -18.71
CA PHE A 185 -7.29 -0.47 -17.94
C PHE A 185 -7.89 -1.25 -16.79
N LEU A 186 -7.67 -0.76 -15.58
CA LEU A 186 -8.21 -1.31 -14.35
C LEU A 186 -9.38 -0.45 -13.89
N THR A 187 -10.43 -1.07 -13.38
CA THR A 187 -11.52 -0.36 -12.70
C THR A 187 -11.76 -0.94 -11.33
N PHE A 188 -11.98 -0.05 -10.36
CA PHE A 188 -12.13 -0.36 -8.95
C PHE A 188 -13.58 -0.13 -8.51
N SER A 189 -14.07 -0.97 -7.60
CA SER A 189 -15.37 -0.76 -6.99
C SER A 189 -15.35 0.52 -6.13
N LYS A 190 -16.39 1.35 -6.31
CA LYS A 190 -16.59 2.54 -5.49
C LYS A 190 -16.80 2.14 -4.02
N GLY A 191 -16.15 2.85 -3.10
CA GLY A 191 -16.21 2.56 -1.66
C GLY A 191 -15.15 1.57 -1.18
N TYR A 192 -14.32 1.05 -2.09
CA TYR A 192 -13.21 0.14 -1.78
C TYR A 192 -11.92 0.68 -2.43
N PRO A 193 -11.25 1.68 -1.81
CA PRO A 193 -10.08 2.33 -2.39
C PRO A 193 -8.96 1.33 -2.67
N VAL A 194 -8.51 1.30 -3.93
CA VAL A 194 -7.35 0.52 -4.36
C VAL A 194 -6.22 1.50 -4.63
N HIS A 195 -5.08 1.29 -4.01
CA HIS A 195 -3.90 2.14 -4.17
C HIS A 195 -2.94 1.57 -5.23
N GLU A 196 -2.08 2.44 -5.76
CA GLU A 196 -1.05 2.05 -6.74
C GLU A 196 -0.20 0.87 -6.26
N PHE A 197 0.23 0.88 -5.00
CA PHE A 197 1.09 -0.17 -4.46
C PHE A 197 0.37 -1.53 -4.44
N GLU A 198 -0.93 -1.57 -4.17
CA GLU A 198 -1.71 -2.81 -4.15
C GLU A 198 -1.78 -3.43 -5.55
N VAL A 199 -1.98 -2.59 -6.57
CA VAL A 199 -2.02 -3.01 -7.97
C VAL A 199 -0.62 -3.45 -8.43
N ARG A 200 0.41 -2.66 -8.13
CA ARG A 200 1.80 -2.98 -8.48
C ARG A 200 2.19 -4.31 -7.86
N HIS A 201 1.94 -4.47 -6.56
CA HIS A 201 2.23 -5.69 -5.81
C HIS A 201 1.51 -6.92 -6.38
N PHE A 202 0.20 -6.80 -6.66
CA PHE A 202 -0.58 -7.91 -7.20
C PHE A 202 0.00 -8.45 -8.52
N PHE A 203 0.31 -7.56 -9.47
CA PHE A 203 0.85 -7.98 -10.76
C PHE A 203 2.31 -8.41 -10.68
N THR A 204 3.14 -7.78 -9.85
CA THR A 204 4.55 -8.20 -9.73
C THR A 204 4.69 -9.54 -9.05
N ARG A 205 3.84 -9.85 -8.07
CA ARG A 205 3.80 -11.15 -7.40
C ARG A 205 3.36 -12.27 -8.34
N ALA A 206 2.40 -12.00 -9.22
CA ALA A 206 1.85 -13.02 -10.13
C ALA A 206 2.65 -13.19 -11.45
N TYR A 207 3.28 -12.12 -11.95
CA TYR A 207 3.87 -12.08 -13.30
C TYR A 207 5.31 -11.54 -13.36
N GLY A 208 5.96 -11.34 -12.20
CA GLY A 208 7.31 -10.77 -12.10
C GLY A 208 7.36 -9.25 -12.35
N ASP A 209 8.56 -8.68 -12.46
CA ASP A 209 8.73 -7.25 -12.73
C ASP A 209 8.31 -6.89 -14.17
N CYS A 210 7.00 -6.75 -14.36
CA CYS A 210 6.36 -6.66 -15.67
C CYS A 210 5.80 -5.26 -15.97
N ILE A 211 5.81 -4.34 -15.00
CA ILE A 211 5.19 -3.02 -15.10
C ILE A 211 6.24 -1.97 -15.49
N GLU A 212 6.08 -1.36 -16.66
CA GLU A 212 6.86 -0.19 -17.06
C GLU A 212 6.38 1.08 -16.37
N SER A 213 5.06 1.31 -16.38
CA SER A 213 4.45 2.44 -15.67
C SER A 213 3.05 2.12 -15.21
N LEU A 214 2.66 2.72 -14.09
CA LEU A 214 1.34 2.61 -13.51
C LEU A 214 0.86 4.02 -13.19
N GLN A 215 -0.27 4.40 -13.75
CA GLN A 215 -0.90 5.68 -13.49
C GLN A 215 -2.29 5.43 -12.91
N MET A 216 -2.46 5.75 -11.63
CA MET A 216 -3.78 5.82 -11.03
C MET A 216 -4.55 6.99 -11.65
N GLN A 217 -5.88 6.90 -11.66
CA GLN A 217 -6.71 8.06 -11.95
C GLN A 217 -6.26 9.22 -11.06
N GLU A 218 -5.88 10.33 -11.68
CA GLU A 218 -5.68 11.58 -10.95
C GLU A 218 -7.03 12.01 -10.39
N VAL A 219 -7.06 12.11 -9.08
CA VAL A 219 -8.24 12.40 -8.29
C VAL A 219 -7.89 13.52 -7.34
N GLN A 220 -8.89 14.31 -6.96
CA GLN A 220 -8.64 15.32 -5.94
C GLN A 220 -8.17 14.64 -4.64
N PRO A 221 -7.41 15.33 -3.78
CA PRO A 221 -7.15 14.84 -2.44
C PRO A 221 -8.48 14.41 -1.79
N CYS A 222 -8.54 13.19 -1.23
CA CYS A 222 -9.73 12.54 -0.66
C CYS A 222 -10.71 11.85 -1.64
N GLU A 223 -10.51 11.95 -2.94
CA GLU A 223 -11.27 11.12 -3.89
C GLU A 223 -10.58 9.76 -4.10
N GLN A 224 -11.37 8.70 -4.18
CA GLN A 224 -10.86 7.39 -4.58
C GLN A 224 -10.61 7.38 -6.08
N ALA A 225 -9.41 6.97 -6.50
CA ALA A 225 -9.18 6.53 -7.87
C ALA A 225 -10.11 5.37 -8.20
N LEU A 226 -10.93 5.51 -9.25
CA LEU A 226 -11.86 4.48 -9.72
C LEU A 226 -11.28 3.66 -10.87
N PHE A 227 -10.16 4.10 -11.43
CA PHE A 227 -9.45 3.35 -12.44
C PHE A 227 -7.94 3.58 -12.34
N ALA A 228 -7.20 2.71 -13.01
CA ALA A 228 -5.78 2.89 -13.26
C ALA A 228 -5.43 2.44 -14.69
N ARG A 229 -4.33 2.96 -15.21
CA ARG A 229 -3.70 2.52 -16.44
C ARG A 229 -2.37 1.88 -16.09
N VAL A 230 -2.16 0.66 -16.55
CA VAL A 230 -0.92 -0.08 -16.34
C VAL A 230 -0.31 -0.35 -17.70
N VAL A 231 0.91 0.12 -17.92
CA VAL A 231 1.71 -0.16 -19.11
C VAL A 231 2.71 -1.25 -18.74
N PHE A 232 2.65 -2.38 -19.43
CA PHE A 232 3.56 -3.50 -19.23
C PHE A 232 4.75 -3.42 -20.19
N TYR A 233 5.89 -4.02 -19.81
CA TYR A 233 7.05 -4.15 -20.70
C TYR A 233 6.77 -5.01 -21.94
N SER A 234 5.82 -5.96 -21.85
CA SER A 234 5.44 -6.85 -22.94
C SER A 234 3.92 -7.00 -23.08
N ALA A 235 3.45 -7.10 -24.33
CA ALA A 235 2.06 -7.44 -24.63
C ALA A 235 1.71 -8.89 -24.22
N THR A 236 2.70 -9.78 -24.17
CA THR A 236 2.51 -11.18 -23.72
C THR A 236 2.03 -11.26 -22.27
N THR A 237 2.39 -10.30 -21.42
CA THR A 237 1.87 -10.20 -20.05
C THR A 237 0.36 -9.98 -20.04
N ILE A 238 -0.16 -9.14 -20.95
CA ILE A 238 -1.62 -8.90 -21.08
C ILE A 238 -2.33 -10.17 -21.55
N GLU A 239 -1.73 -10.89 -22.50
CA GLU A 239 -2.27 -12.17 -22.99
C GLU A 239 -2.34 -13.21 -21.88
N ALA A 240 -1.30 -13.30 -21.04
CA ALA A 240 -1.29 -14.17 -19.87
C ALA A 240 -2.35 -13.77 -18.82
N ILE A 241 -2.47 -12.47 -18.52
CA ILE A 241 -3.45 -11.95 -17.54
C ILE A 241 -4.89 -12.21 -17.99
N LEU A 242 -5.16 -12.03 -19.29
CA LEU A 242 -6.51 -12.14 -19.84
C LEU A 242 -6.85 -13.57 -20.31
N ASN A 243 -5.85 -14.40 -20.57
CA ASN A 243 -5.98 -15.80 -21.03
C ASN A 243 -7.02 -15.96 -22.17
N GLY A 244 -6.91 -15.11 -23.19
CA GLY A 244 -7.84 -15.08 -24.34
C GLY A 244 -9.18 -14.38 -24.11
N MET A 245 -9.48 -13.92 -22.89
CA MET A 245 -10.71 -13.20 -22.56
C MET A 245 -10.59 -11.68 -22.82
N SER A 246 -11.72 -10.99 -22.96
CA SER A 246 -11.74 -9.53 -23.14
C SER A 246 -11.60 -8.75 -21.82
N LYS A 247 -11.92 -9.39 -20.69
CA LYS A 247 -11.84 -8.85 -19.33
C LYS A 247 -11.61 -9.97 -18.32
N ALA A 248 -10.99 -9.65 -17.20
CA ALA A 248 -10.89 -10.54 -16.03
C ALA A 248 -11.26 -9.79 -14.75
N LYS A 249 -11.68 -10.52 -13.72
CA LYS A 249 -11.96 -9.99 -12.37
C LYS A 249 -10.97 -10.60 -11.40
N PHE A 250 -10.32 -9.76 -10.61
CA PHE A 250 -9.42 -10.15 -9.54
C PHE A 250 -9.93 -9.63 -8.20
N THR A 251 -9.43 -10.25 -7.14
CA THR A 251 -9.59 -9.77 -5.77
C THR A 251 -8.21 -9.38 -5.25
N ILE A 252 -8.00 -8.08 -5.00
CA ILE A 252 -6.76 -7.51 -4.49
C ILE A 252 -7.04 -7.02 -3.07
N ASN A 253 -6.41 -7.61 -2.05
CA ASN A 253 -6.62 -7.28 -0.64
C ASN A 253 -8.12 -7.24 -0.25
N GLY A 254 -8.89 -8.24 -0.71
CA GLY A 254 -10.35 -8.31 -0.49
C GLY A 254 -11.20 -7.40 -1.39
N LYS A 255 -10.59 -6.56 -2.24
CA LYS A 255 -11.28 -5.59 -3.11
C LYS A 255 -11.40 -6.11 -4.52
N HIS A 256 -12.57 -5.93 -5.13
CA HIS A 256 -12.79 -6.37 -6.51
C HIS A 256 -12.22 -5.39 -7.52
N VAL A 257 -11.37 -5.90 -8.41
CA VAL A 257 -10.74 -5.15 -9.50
C VAL A 257 -11.07 -5.82 -10.82
N TRP A 258 -11.61 -5.06 -11.75
CA TRP A 258 -11.81 -5.52 -13.12
C TRP A 258 -10.68 -5.02 -14.00
N VAL A 259 -10.12 -5.90 -14.82
CA VAL A 259 -9.05 -5.59 -15.76
C VAL A 259 -9.52 -5.83 -17.18
N ARG A 260 -9.05 -5.01 -18.12
CA ARG A 260 -9.26 -5.21 -19.57
C ARG A 260 -8.14 -4.57 -20.38
N LYS A 261 -7.95 -5.00 -21.63
CA LYS A 261 -7.05 -4.30 -22.56
C LYS A 261 -7.53 -2.87 -22.79
N PHE A 262 -6.60 -1.91 -22.80
CA PHE A 262 -6.92 -0.52 -23.12
C PHE A 262 -7.27 -0.39 -24.61
N VAL A 263 -8.27 0.44 -24.90
CA VAL A 263 -8.67 0.75 -26.28
C VAL A 263 -8.50 2.25 -26.46
N ALA A 264 -7.48 2.66 -27.21
CA ALA A 264 -7.29 4.06 -27.57
C ALA A 264 -8.48 4.50 -28.44
N ARG A 265 -9.15 5.60 -28.05
CA ARG A 265 -10.09 6.27 -28.96
C ARG A 265 -9.26 6.84 -30.11
N ARG A 266 -9.44 6.29 -31.32
CA ARG A 266 -8.96 6.97 -32.53
C ARG A 266 -9.70 8.30 -32.60
N THR A 267 -8.98 9.41 -32.50
CA THR A 267 -9.49 10.69 -33.02
C THR A 267 -9.75 10.44 -34.51
N SER A 268 -11.02 10.34 -34.88
CA SER A 268 -11.45 10.51 -36.26
C SER A 268 -10.84 11.83 -36.74
N PRO A 269 -10.02 11.85 -37.81
CA PRO A 269 -9.70 13.10 -38.46
C PRO A 269 -11.03 13.73 -38.80
N SER A 270 -11.29 14.92 -38.26
CA SER A 270 -12.45 15.71 -38.65
C SER A 270 -12.46 15.77 -40.17
N MET A 271 -13.44 15.15 -40.81
CA MET A 271 -13.74 15.35 -42.22
C MET A 271 -14.19 16.81 -42.37
N LEU A 272 -13.24 17.71 -42.54
CA LEU A 272 -13.51 18.97 -43.19
C LEU A 272 -13.68 18.65 -44.69
N PRO A 273 -14.78 19.05 -45.34
CA PRO A 273 -14.90 18.90 -46.78
C PRO A 273 -13.77 19.68 -47.46
N PRO A 274 -13.21 19.19 -48.58
CA PRO A 274 -12.11 19.85 -49.24
C PRO A 274 -12.54 21.25 -49.68
N MET A 275 -11.88 22.27 -49.12
CA MET A 275 -11.98 23.64 -49.59
C MET A 275 -11.38 23.67 -51.00
N MET A 276 -12.25 23.62 -52.01
CA MET A 276 -11.85 23.79 -53.40
C MET A 276 -11.37 25.22 -53.60
N TRP A 277 -10.06 25.42 -53.72
CA TRP A 277 -9.51 26.62 -54.33
C TRP A 277 -9.70 26.51 -55.85
N PRO A 278 -10.30 27.50 -56.53
CA PRO A 278 -10.10 27.63 -57.97
C PRO A 278 -8.72 28.22 -58.21
N GLN A 279 -7.79 27.38 -58.67
CA GLN A 279 -6.66 27.84 -59.47
C GLN A 279 -7.19 28.17 -60.87
N ASN A 280 -7.02 29.42 -61.31
CA ASN A 280 -6.54 29.81 -62.64
C ASN A 280 -6.94 31.27 -62.95
N LEU A 281 -6.01 32.19 -62.70
CA LEU A 281 -5.91 33.45 -63.43
C LEU A 281 -4.95 33.22 -64.62
N PRO A 282 -5.34 33.51 -65.87
CA PRO A 282 -4.39 33.87 -66.90
C PRO A 282 -4.11 35.37 -66.81
N VAL A 283 -2.81 35.68 -66.74
CA VAL A 283 -2.22 37.00 -66.86
C VAL A 283 -2.25 37.46 -68.33
N SER A 284 -2.19 38.78 -68.51
CA SER A 284 -1.81 39.55 -69.72
C SER A 284 -2.93 39.76 -70.76
N SER A 285 -3.15 40.92 -71.37
CA SER A 285 -2.53 42.26 -71.31
C SER A 285 -3.41 43.22 -72.13
N ILE A 286 -3.46 44.49 -71.71
CA ILE A 286 -3.36 45.71 -72.54
C ILE A 286 -4.17 45.78 -73.84
N SER A 287 -5.21 46.61 -73.84
CA SER A 287 -5.33 47.83 -74.69
C SER A 287 -6.62 48.57 -74.35
#